data_AF-A0A383EIJ8-F1
#
_entry.id   AF-A0A383EIJ8-F1
#
_cell.length_a   1.000
_cell.length_b   1.000
_cell.length_c   1.000
_cell.angle_alpha   90.00
_cell.angle_beta   90.00
_cell.angle_gamma   90.00
#
_symmetry.space_group_name_H-M   'P 1'
#
loop_
_entity.id
_entity.type
_entity.pdbx_description
1 polymer ?
#
loop_
_entity_poly.entity_id
_entity_poly.type
_entity_poly.pdbx_seq_one_letter_code
_entity_poly.pdbx_strand_id
1 'polypeptide(L)'
;MKKLLLIVLLLSIGYSQNLIPVIETYYDGNIKSITYHKKTRSGIKKVKEEGYYEDGQKKFEGVIKNGDSTGIWIFWYENGQKSSEVTFKDGKQDGLVTAWYYNGKKSYEGTFKNG
;
A
#
# COMPACT_ATOMS: atom_id res chain seq x y z
N MET A 1 -22.41 5.74 28.60
CA MET A 1 -20.98 5.99 28.31
C MET A 1 -20.33 4.66 27.93
N LYS A 2 -20.13 4.38 26.63
CA LYS A 2 -19.48 3.14 26.20
C LYS A 2 -17.96 3.36 26.20
N LYS A 3 -17.24 2.57 27.00
CA LYS A 3 -15.78 2.59 27.13
C LYS A 3 -15.16 2.09 25.82
N LEU A 4 -14.29 2.88 25.22
CA LEU A 4 -13.47 2.51 24.06
C LEU A 4 -12.32 1.63 24.56
N LEU A 5 -12.30 0.36 24.18
CA LEU A 5 -11.14 -0.53 24.41
C LEU A 5 -10.06 -0.17 23.37
N LEU A 6 -8.97 0.47 23.81
CA LEU A 6 -7.74 0.52 23.04
C LEU A 6 -7.01 -0.81 23.20
N ILE A 7 -6.98 -1.62 22.14
CA ILE A 7 -6.06 -2.76 22.04
C ILE A 7 -4.77 -2.23 21.40
N VAL A 8 -3.75 -1.98 22.22
CA VAL A 8 -2.40 -1.62 21.75
C VAL A 8 -1.63 -2.92 21.52
N LEU A 9 -1.53 -3.36 20.27
CA LEU A 9 -0.63 -4.44 19.87
C LEU A 9 0.77 -3.85 19.60
N LEU A 10 1.67 -4.06 20.56
CA LEU A 10 3.08 -3.77 20.46
C LEU A 10 3.75 -4.75 19.49
N LEU A 11 4.04 -4.30 18.28
CA LEU A 11 5.08 -4.92 17.44
C LEU A 11 6.27 -3.96 17.39
N SER A 12 7.31 -4.34 18.11
CA SER A 12 8.64 -3.77 18.06
C SER A 12 9.18 -3.73 16.63
N ILE A 13 9.60 -2.56 16.14
CA ILE A 13 10.87 -2.30 15.43
C ILE A 13 11.00 -0.77 15.30
N GLY A 14 12.03 -0.21 15.92
CA GLY A 14 12.75 0.97 15.46
C GLY A 14 12.03 2.33 15.53
N TYR A 15 12.67 3.30 16.17
CA TYR A 15 12.51 4.72 15.85
C TYR A 15 12.35 4.90 14.32
N SER A 16 11.15 5.16 13.78
CA SER A 16 11.09 5.55 12.37
C SER A 16 9.78 6.17 11.96
N GLN A 17 9.86 7.49 11.78
CA GLN A 17 9.00 8.33 10.95
C GLN A 17 7.64 8.67 11.59
N ASN A 18 7.53 9.91 12.10
CA ASN A 18 6.25 10.56 12.39
C ASN A 18 5.44 10.67 11.08
N LEU A 19 4.73 9.60 10.73
CA LEU A 19 3.85 9.56 9.59
C LEU A 19 2.49 10.14 9.99
N ILE A 20 1.92 10.93 9.09
CA ILE A 20 0.61 11.53 9.22
C ILE A 20 -0.32 10.76 8.27
N PRO A 21 -1.15 9.84 8.77
CA PRO A 21 -2.12 9.14 7.93
C PRO A 21 -3.28 10.06 7.57
N VAL A 22 -3.73 9.99 6.32
CA VAL A 22 -4.99 10.53 5.84
C VAL A 22 -5.82 9.35 5.37
N ILE A 23 -7.03 9.21 5.91
CA ILE A 23 -7.90 8.05 5.68
C ILE A 23 -9.10 8.51 4.84
N GLU A 24 -9.34 7.82 3.74
CA GLU A 24 -10.59 7.91 2.99
C GLU A 24 -11.44 6.68 3.30
N THR A 25 -12.75 6.87 3.44
CA THR A 25 -13.71 5.80 3.70
C THR A 25 -14.70 5.65 2.56
N TYR A 26 -15.28 4.46 2.44
CA TYR A 26 -16.49 4.21 1.68
C TYR A 26 -17.70 4.82 2.38
N TYR A 27 -18.87 4.76 1.72
CA TYR A 27 -20.12 5.32 2.26
C TYR A 27 -20.58 4.62 3.54
N ASP A 28 -20.29 3.32 3.67
CA ASP A 28 -20.57 2.50 4.85
C ASP A 28 -19.58 2.72 6.02
N GLY A 29 -18.57 3.57 5.82
CA GLY A 29 -17.54 3.88 6.81
C GLY A 29 -16.34 2.94 6.80
N ASN A 30 -16.33 1.89 5.97
CA ASN A 30 -15.16 1.04 5.82
C ASN A 30 -14.00 1.81 5.16
N ILE A 31 -12.77 1.50 5.54
CA ILE A 31 -11.58 2.18 5.01
C ILE A 31 -11.46 1.86 3.52
N LYS A 32 -11.31 2.90 2.71
CA LYS A 32 -11.03 2.80 1.28
C LYS A 32 -9.55 2.93 0.99
N SER A 33 -8.89 3.89 1.62
CA SER A 33 -7.45 4.10 1.47
C SER A 33 -6.84 4.78 2.70
N ILE A 34 -5.54 4.54 2.88
CA ILE A 34 -4.70 5.26 3.84
C ILE A 34 -3.51 5.81 3.07
N THR A 35 -3.39 7.14 3.02
CA THR A 35 -2.20 7.82 2.51
C THR A 35 -1.34 8.31 3.67
N TYR A 36 -0.11 7.82 3.74
CA TYR A 36 0.86 8.24 4.75
C TYR A 36 1.69 9.39 4.24
N HIS A 37 1.78 10.45 5.04
CA HIS A 37 2.59 11.62 4.74
C HIS A 37 3.73 11.78 5.74
N LYS A 38 4.80 12.43 5.31
CA LYS A 38 5.92 12.81 6.17
C LYS A 38 6.21 14.31 6.03
N LYS A 39 6.40 14.99 7.16
CA LYS A 39 6.87 16.38 7.16
C LYS A 39 8.36 16.40 6.79
N THR A 40 8.71 17.24 5.82
CA THR A 40 10.07 17.47 5.33
C THR A 40 10.38 18.97 5.38
N ARG A 41 11.63 19.35 5.08
CA ARG A 41 12.00 20.77 4.94
C ARG A 41 11.24 21.47 3.82
N SER A 42 10.86 20.74 2.77
CA SER A 42 10.10 21.27 1.62
C SER A 42 8.59 21.10 1.77
N GLY A 43 8.08 20.89 2.99
CA GLY A 43 6.65 20.68 3.26
C GLY A 43 6.28 19.22 3.52
N ILE A 44 4.98 18.91 3.43
CA ILE A 44 4.42 17.58 3.69
C ILE A 44 4.41 16.78 2.38
N LYS A 45 5.02 15.60 2.35
CA LYS A 45 5.05 14.73 1.18
C LYS A 45 4.36 13.40 1.46
N LYS A 46 3.65 12.85 0.46
CA LYS A 46 3.19 11.46 0.47
C LYS A 46 4.39 10.52 0.42
N VAL A 47 4.35 9.43 1.18
CA VAL A 47 5.45 8.46 1.27
C VAL A 47 5.01 7.01 1.16
N LYS A 48 3.76 6.70 1.48
CA LYS A 48 3.18 5.35 1.34
C LYS A 48 1.69 5.49 1.07
N GLU A 49 1.14 4.56 0.33
CA GLU A 49 -0.29 4.43 0.14
C GLU A 49 -0.72 2.97 0.32
N GLU A 50 -1.92 2.81 0.88
CA GLU A 50 -2.61 1.54 1.02
C GLU A 50 -4.05 1.73 0.56
N GLY A 51 -4.57 0.76 -0.19
CA GLY A 51 -5.97 0.71 -0.59
C GLY A 51 -6.60 -0.59 -0.13
N TYR A 52 -7.91 -0.54 0.11
CA TYR A 52 -8.69 -1.66 0.61
C TYR A 52 -9.94 -1.84 -0.25
N TYR A 53 -10.46 -3.05 -0.27
CA TYR A 53 -11.79 -3.36 -0.76
C TYR A 53 -12.85 -2.99 0.29
N GLU A 54 -14.12 -2.92 -0.10
CA GLU A 54 -15.23 -2.55 0.81
C GLU A 54 -15.37 -3.51 2.00
N ASP A 55 -14.98 -4.77 1.82
CA ASP A 55 -14.94 -5.78 2.89
C ASP A 55 -13.74 -5.63 3.85
N GLY A 56 -12.91 -4.62 3.64
CA GLY A 56 -11.72 -4.33 4.44
C GLY A 56 -10.48 -5.14 4.07
N GLN A 57 -10.55 -6.01 3.06
CA GLN A 57 -9.36 -6.72 2.59
C GLN A 57 -8.42 -5.77 1.85
N LYS A 58 -7.11 -5.98 2.01
CA LYS A 58 -6.11 -5.15 1.34
C LYS A 58 -6.24 -5.33 -0.18
N LYS A 59 -6.21 -4.23 -0.91
CA LYS A 59 -6.30 -4.17 -2.37
C LYS A 59 -4.97 -3.84 -3.00
N PHE A 60 -4.23 -2.90 -2.41
CA PHE A 60 -2.87 -2.60 -2.80
C PHE A 60 -2.09 -1.93 -1.67
N GLU A 61 -0.76 -1.96 -1.77
CA GLU A 61 0.13 -1.10 -1.00
C GLU A 61 1.42 -0.84 -1.75
N GLY A 62 2.01 0.33 -1.49
CA GLY A 62 3.28 0.69 -2.08
C GLY A 62 3.87 1.99 -1.54
N VAL A 63 5.10 2.26 -1.95
CA VAL A 63 5.87 3.43 -1.52
C VAL A 63 5.81 4.51 -2.59
N ILE A 64 5.74 5.76 -2.13
CA ILE A 64 5.75 6.95 -2.97
C ILE A 64 7.01 7.76 -2.65
N LYS A 65 7.72 8.22 -3.68
CA LYS A 65 8.86 9.11 -3.55
C LYS A 65 8.75 10.23 -4.57
N ASN A 66 8.85 11.47 -4.08
CA ASN A 66 8.74 12.69 -4.90
C ASN A 66 7.43 12.83 -5.68
N GLY A 67 6.37 12.13 -5.28
CA GLY A 67 5.07 12.15 -5.96
C GLY A 67 4.81 10.89 -6.78
N ASP A 68 5.86 10.10 -7.06
CA ASP A 68 5.78 8.94 -7.93
C ASP A 68 5.89 7.62 -7.18
N SER A 69 5.26 6.58 -7.71
CA SER A 69 5.41 5.20 -7.23
C SER A 69 6.87 4.74 -7.34
N THR A 70 7.37 4.11 -6.28
CA THR A 70 8.72 3.55 -6.24
C THR A 70 8.77 2.25 -5.42
N GLY A 71 9.74 1.39 -5.73
CA GLY A 71 9.91 0.11 -5.06
C GLY A 71 8.81 -0.88 -5.44
N ILE A 72 8.62 -1.89 -4.61
CA ILE A 72 7.63 -2.94 -4.85
C ILE A 72 6.25 -2.42 -4.46
N TRP A 73 5.32 -2.51 -5.40
CA TRP A 73 3.89 -2.39 -5.18
C TRP A 73 3.27 -3.77 -5.21
N ILE A 74 2.44 -4.06 -4.22
CA ILE A 74 1.74 -5.32 -4.10
C ILE A 74 0.26 -5.06 -4.30
N PHE A 75 -0.39 -5.93 -5.06
CA PHE A 75 -1.82 -5.89 -5.35
C PHE A 75 -2.42 -7.23 -4.96
N TRP A 76 -3.65 -7.20 -4.49
CA TRP A 76 -4.38 -8.37 -4.04
C TRP A 76 -5.73 -8.46 -4.74
N TYR A 77 -6.25 -9.67 -4.80
CA TYR A 77 -7.64 -9.93 -5.11
C TYR A 77 -8.51 -9.82 -3.85
N GLU A 78 -9.83 -9.75 -4.05
CA GLU A 78 -10.83 -9.75 -2.98
C GLU A 78 -10.85 -11.03 -2.12
N ASN A 79 -10.13 -12.09 -2.49
CA ASN A 79 -9.97 -13.27 -1.61
C ASN A 79 -8.70 -13.19 -0.72
N GLY A 80 -8.01 -12.05 -0.74
CA GLY A 80 -6.78 -11.82 0.01
C GLY A 80 -5.54 -12.48 -0.59
N GLN A 81 -5.64 -13.16 -1.74
CA GLN A 81 -4.48 -13.67 -2.47
C GLN A 81 -3.83 -12.55 -3.28
N LYS A 82 -2.50 -12.61 -3.45
CA LYS A 82 -1.79 -11.66 -4.30
C LYS A 82 -2.26 -11.80 -5.74
N SER A 83 -2.56 -10.66 -6.35
CA SER A 83 -2.86 -10.54 -7.78
C SER A 83 -1.59 -10.21 -8.55
N SER A 84 -0.78 -9.29 -8.05
CA SER A 84 0.51 -8.96 -8.65
C SER A 84 1.48 -8.29 -7.67
N GLU A 85 2.76 -8.37 -8.02
CA GLU A 85 3.86 -7.62 -7.43
C GLU A 85 4.59 -6.94 -8.58
N VAL A 86 4.74 -5.62 -8.48
CA VAL A 86 5.26 -4.78 -9.55
C VAL A 86 6.33 -3.87 -8.99
N THR A 87 7.54 -3.92 -9.55
CA THR A 87 8.60 -2.97 -9.18
C THR A 87 8.43 -1.68 -9.98
N PHE A 88 8.35 -0.56 -9.27
CA PHE A 88 8.26 0.77 -9.86
C PHE A 88 9.52 1.61 -9.60
N LYS A 89 9.84 2.47 -10.55
CA LYS A 89 10.83 3.53 -10.43
C LYS A 89 10.31 4.78 -11.12
N ASP A 90 10.30 5.89 -10.39
CA ASP A 90 9.84 7.19 -10.90
C ASP A 90 8.47 7.11 -11.62
N GLY A 91 7.55 6.33 -11.03
CA GLY A 91 6.17 6.21 -11.50
C GLY A 91 5.96 5.16 -12.59
N LYS A 92 7.03 4.50 -13.04
CA LYS A 92 6.98 3.55 -14.15
C LYS A 92 7.43 2.16 -13.74
N GLN A 93 6.94 1.13 -14.43
CA GLN A 93 7.36 -0.24 -14.18
C GLN A 93 8.83 -0.41 -14.58
N ASP A 94 9.68 -0.76 -13.61
CA ASP A 94 11.11 -0.96 -13.80
C ASP A 94 11.59 -2.01 -12.79
N GLY A 95 11.87 -3.21 -13.28
CA GLY A 95 12.22 -4.38 -12.50
C GLY A 95 11.22 -5.53 -12.66
N LEU A 96 11.17 -6.38 -11.65
CA LEU A 96 10.38 -7.61 -11.67
C LEU A 96 8.89 -7.29 -11.58
N VAL A 97 8.11 -7.98 -12.41
CA VAL A 97 6.67 -8.09 -12.33
C VAL A 97 6.31 -9.56 -12.22
N THR A 98 5.56 -9.90 -11.18
CA THR A 98 4.95 -11.22 -11.02
C THR A 98 3.46 -11.04 -10.89
N ALA A 99 2.69 -11.87 -11.59
CA ALA A 99 1.24 -11.91 -11.44
C ALA A 99 0.75 -13.33 -11.22
N TRP A 100 -0.39 -13.45 -10.55
CA TRP A 100 -1.04 -14.70 -10.21
C TRP A 100 -2.49 -14.66 -10.66
N TYR A 101 -3.06 -15.82 -10.96
CA TYR A 101 -4.50 -15.98 -11.11
C TYR A 101 -5.19 -15.95 -9.74
N TYR A 102 -6.51 -15.80 -9.74
CA TYR A 102 -7.34 -15.79 -8.51
C TYR A 102 -7.22 -17.06 -7.65
N ASN A 103 -6.68 -18.16 -8.21
CA ASN A 103 -6.41 -19.41 -7.49
C ASN A 103 -4.97 -19.50 -6.93
N GLY A 104 -4.19 -18.41 -7.03
CA GLY A 104 -2.83 -18.32 -6.53
C GLY A 104 -1.76 -18.94 -7.44
N LYS A 105 -2.14 -19.52 -8.59
CA LYS A 105 -1.16 -20.01 -9.57
C LYS A 105 -0.53 -18.84 -10.30
N LYS A 106 0.81 -18.84 -10.40
CA LYS A 106 1.55 -17.83 -11.15
C LYS A 106 1.06 -17.81 -12.61
N SER A 107 0.62 -16.64 -13.08
CA SER A 107 0.13 -16.42 -14.43
C SER A 107 1.19 -15.79 -15.32
N TYR A 108 2.05 -14.97 -14.73
CA TYR A 108 3.09 -14.24 -15.44
C TYR A 108 4.26 -13.93 -14.52
N GLU A 109 5.47 -13.93 -15.09
CA GLU A 109 6.67 -13.37 -14.47
C GLU A 109 7.57 -12.81 -15.57
N GLY A 110 8.04 -11.59 -15.38
CA GLY A 110 8.89 -10.90 -16.36
C GLY A 110 9.60 -9.71 -15.74
N THR A 111 10.62 -9.21 -16.42
CA THR A 111 11.39 -8.03 -15.98
C THR A 111 11.26 -6.93 -17.02
N PHE A 112 10.83 -5.75 -16.58
CA PHE A 112 10.82 -4.54 -17.39
C PHE A 112 12.07 -3.72 -17.10
N LYS A 113 12.60 -3.03 -18.09
CA LYS A 113 13.67 -2.04 -17.92
C LYS A 113 13.29 -0.79 -18.68
N ASN A 114 13.31 0.36 -18.01
CA ASN A 114 13.03 1.68 -18.60
C ASN A 114 11.63 1.77 -19.24
N GLY A 115 10.57 1.35 -18.54
CA GLY A 115 9.20 1.65 -18.97
C GLY A 115 8.93 3.14 -19.17
#